data_AF-A0A843HAJ2-F1
#
_entry.id   AF-A0A843HAJ2-F1
#
_cell.length_a   1.000
_cell.length_b   1.000
_cell.length_c   1.000
_cell.angle_alpha   90.00
_cell.angle_beta   90.00
_cell.angle_gamma   90.00
#
_symmetry.space_group_name_H-M   'P 1'
#
loop_
_entity.id
_entity.type
_entity.pdbx_description
1 polymer ?
#
loop_
_entity_poly.entity_id
_entity_poly.type
_entity_poly.pdbx_seq_one_letter_code
_entity_poly.pdbx_strand_id
1 'polypeptide(L)'
;MKEYKGIDVSKHNKIDSFVRVASNVDFMILRAGGNFGGFYKDSKFESYYNGTRMYNIPCGCYYDAGKEFIGAEKGKAYADHFLQLMSGKQFEYPVFLDIEVTPRQYKKYITDAAVVFCRELENKGYFAGIYASDISGFKELLSIDRVAPFCKWVARYGNKPSYVRNYAIWQYTSKGTIPGISGPVDLDISYNNFPKIIKGGHFNGY
;
A
#
# COMPACT_ATOMS: atom_id res chain seq x y z
N MET A 1 19.70 -0.45 11.03
CA MET A 1 18.86 -1.51 10.42
C MET A 1 19.14 -1.52 8.93
N LYS A 2 18.99 -2.67 8.27
CA LYS A 2 19.10 -2.73 6.80
C LYS A 2 17.88 -2.03 6.20
N GLU A 3 18.11 -1.16 5.24
CA GLU A 3 17.09 -0.48 4.47
C GLU A 3 16.92 -1.20 3.12
N TYR A 4 15.68 -1.27 2.63
CA TYR A 4 15.33 -1.78 1.32
C TYR A 4 14.67 -0.65 0.54
N LYS A 5 15.10 -0.40 -0.69
CA LYS A 5 14.59 0.67 -1.54
C LYS A 5 13.50 0.14 -2.44
N GLY A 6 12.36 0.82 -2.50
CA GLY A 6 11.26 0.41 -3.34
C GLY A 6 10.59 1.57 -4.02
N ILE A 7 9.55 1.22 -4.77
CA ILE A 7 8.64 2.15 -5.41
C ILE A 7 7.22 1.65 -5.24
N ASP A 8 6.26 2.56 -5.30
CA ASP A 8 4.87 2.22 -5.58
C ASP A 8 4.42 2.76 -6.94
N VAL A 9 3.56 1.99 -7.60
CA VAL A 9 3.16 2.26 -8.99
C VAL A 9 1.70 1.95 -9.25
N SER A 10 1.12 2.65 -10.21
CA SER A 10 -0.25 2.50 -10.69
C SER A 10 -0.33 2.70 -12.20
N LYS A 11 -1.53 2.74 -12.78
CA LYS A 11 -1.74 3.13 -14.19
C LYS A 11 -1.12 4.48 -14.60
N HIS A 12 -0.77 5.34 -13.64
CA HIS A 12 -0.19 6.65 -13.90
C HIS A 12 1.32 6.59 -14.18
N ASN A 13 1.99 5.51 -13.81
CA ASN A 13 3.40 5.31 -14.13
C ASN A 13 3.50 4.56 -15.46
N LYS A 14 4.55 4.86 -16.23
CA LYS A 14 4.82 4.14 -17.49
C LYS A 14 6.11 3.34 -17.32
N ILE A 15 5.97 2.06 -16.97
CA ILE A 15 7.09 1.12 -16.93
C ILE A 15 7.40 0.64 -18.35
N ASP A 16 8.56 1.05 -18.87
CA ASP A 16 9.06 0.65 -20.19
C ASP A 16 9.94 -0.61 -20.10
N SER A 17 10.51 -0.93 -18.93
CA SER A 17 11.43 -2.07 -18.77
C SER A 17 11.48 -2.60 -17.35
N PHE A 18 10.83 -3.74 -17.10
CA PHE A 18 10.86 -4.41 -15.79
C PHE A 18 12.25 -4.93 -15.41
N VAL A 19 13.06 -5.39 -16.35
CA VAL A 19 14.44 -5.82 -16.06
C VAL A 19 15.29 -4.67 -15.52
N ARG A 20 15.12 -3.46 -16.06
CA ARG A 20 15.81 -2.27 -15.56
C ARG A 20 15.28 -1.87 -14.19
N VAL A 21 13.96 -1.91 -13.98
CA VAL A 21 13.36 -1.66 -12.65
C VAL A 21 13.91 -2.65 -11.62
N ALA A 22 13.92 -3.95 -11.91
CA ALA A 22 14.41 -5.00 -11.03
C ALA A 22 15.88 -4.81 -10.61
N SER A 23 16.69 -4.17 -11.45
CA SER A 23 18.09 -3.89 -11.15
C SER A 23 18.29 -2.67 -10.24
N ASN A 24 17.22 -1.92 -9.94
CA ASN A 24 17.27 -0.63 -9.24
C ASN A 24 16.39 -0.58 -7.99
N VAL A 25 15.56 -1.60 -7.73
CA VAL A 25 14.66 -1.64 -6.57
C VAL A 25 14.73 -3.01 -5.88
N ASP A 26 14.56 -3.01 -4.57
CA ASP A 26 14.40 -4.21 -3.74
C ASP A 26 12.95 -4.69 -3.70
N PHE A 27 11.97 -3.81 -3.95
CA PHE A 27 10.54 -4.16 -3.96
C PHE A 27 9.67 -3.19 -4.76
N MET A 28 8.43 -3.61 -5.04
CA MET A 28 7.38 -2.77 -5.64
C MET A 28 6.04 -2.92 -4.90
N ILE A 29 5.29 -1.83 -4.71
CA ILE A 29 3.90 -1.88 -4.22
C ILE A 29 2.96 -1.43 -5.36
N LEU A 30 2.01 -2.27 -5.74
CA LEU A 30 1.17 -2.04 -6.93
C LEU A 30 -0.23 -1.56 -6.55
N ARG A 31 -0.79 -0.53 -7.21
CA ARG A 31 -2.22 -0.25 -7.06
C ARG A 31 -3.01 -1.40 -7.65
N ALA A 32 -3.82 -2.06 -6.83
CA ALA A 32 -4.73 -3.10 -7.29
C ALA A 32 -6.01 -2.51 -7.89
N GLY A 33 -6.52 -1.46 -7.24
CA GLY A 33 -7.79 -0.84 -7.56
C GLY A 33 -8.20 0.09 -6.44
N GLY A 34 -9.49 0.40 -6.39
CA GLY A 34 -10.03 1.30 -5.39
C GLY A 34 -11.51 1.54 -5.54
N ASN A 35 -11.99 2.60 -4.89
CA ASN A 35 -13.31 3.16 -5.13
C ASN A 35 -13.25 4.66 -5.37
N PHE A 36 -13.71 5.10 -6.55
CA PHE A 36 -13.83 6.52 -6.87
C PHE A 36 -15.16 6.78 -7.58
N GLY A 37 -16.25 6.81 -6.80
CA GLY A 37 -17.62 6.85 -7.33
C GLY A 37 -18.06 5.49 -7.89
N GLY A 38 -17.38 4.41 -7.50
CA GLY A 38 -17.57 3.06 -8.03
C GLY A 38 -16.30 2.22 -7.85
N PHE A 39 -16.49 0.92 -7.65
CA PHE A 39 -15.39 -0.03 -7.58
C PHE A 39 -14.67 -0.12 -8.92
N TYR A 40 -13.34 -0.09 -8.88
CA TYR A 40 -12.51 -0.23 -10.06
C TYR A 40 -11.28 -1.08 -9.79
N LYS A 41 -10.80 -1.72 -10.84
CA LYS A 41 -9.48 -2.35 -10.91
C LYS A 41 -8.53 -1.42 -11.64
N ASP A 42 -7.31 -1.24 -11.12
CA ASP A 42 -6.30 -0.48 -11.83
C ASP A 42 -5.91 -1.22 -13.13
N SER A 43 -5.96 -0.53 -14.26
CA SER A 43 -5.76 -1.14 -15.58
C SER A 43 -4.36 -1.68 -15.81
N LYS A 44 -3.37 -1.32 -14.98
CA LYS A 44 -2.01 -1.86 -15.03
C LYS A 44 -1.74 -2.95 -14.01
N PHE A 45 -2.62 -3.18 -13.05
CA PHE A 45 -2.36 -4.09 -11.93
C PHE A 45 -1.87 -5.48 -12.39
N GLU A 46 -2.61 -6.13 -13.30
CA GLU A 46 -2.23 -7.48 -13.77
C GLU A 46 -0.92 -7.47 -14.57
N SER A 47 -0.75 -6.50 -15.47
CA SER A 47 0.49 -6.40 -16.24
C SER A 47 1.71 -6.14 -15.35
N TYR A 48 1.53 -5.35 -14.28
CA TYR A 48 2.61 -5.02 -13.37
C TYR A 48 2.91 -6.16 -12.41
N TYR A 49 1.88 -6.83 -11.91
CA TYR A 49 2.04 -8.05 -11.13
C TYR A 49 2.77 -9.14 -11.93
N ASN A 50 2.40 -9.36 -13.19
CA ASN A 50 3.12 -10.33 -14.04
C ASN A 50 4.58 -9.90 -14.29
N GLY A 51 4.83 -8.60 -14.41
CA GLY A 51 6.17 -8.04 -14.51
C GLY A 51 7.02 -8.31 -13.27
N THR A 52 6.48 -8.12 -12.06
CA THR A 52 7.21 -8.42 -10.81
C THR A 52 7.52 -9.91 -10.71
N ARG A 53 6.58 -10.78 -11.08
CA ARG A 53 6.78 -12.24 -11.10
C ARG A 53 7.87 -12.66 -12.07
N MET A 54 7.85 -12.14 -13.30
CA MET A 54 8.83 -12.48 -14.35
C MET A 54 10.27 -12.14 -13.96
N TYR A 55 10.46 -11.04 -13.23
CA TYR A 55 11.78 -10.55 -12.84
C TYR A 55 12.10 -10.74 -11.35
N ASN A 56 11.32 -11.57 -10.65
CA ASN A 56 11.50 -11.90 -9.23
C ASN A 56 11.59 -10.68 -8.31
N ILE A 57 10.83 -9.63 -8.60
CA ILE A 57 10.75 -8.43 -7.76
C ILE A 57 9.75 -8.71 -6.64
N PRO A 58 10.16 -8.73 -5.35
CA PRO A 58 9.22 -8.82 -4.24
C PRO A 58 8.15 -7.74 -4.32
N CYS A 59 6.87 -8.11 -4.20
CA CYS A 59 5.81 -7.13 -4.36
C CYS A 59 4.71 -7.18 -3.32
N GLY A 60 4.13 -6.01 -3.05
CA GLY A 60 2.90 -5.80 -2.30
C GLY A 60 1.85 -5.15 -3.20
N CYS A 61 0.69 -4.82 -2.65
CA CYS A 61 -0.29 -4.02 -3.38
C CYS A 61 -1.09 -3.11 -2.46
N TYR A 62 -1.78 -2.13 -3.03
CA TYR A 62 -2.63 -1.21 -2.27
C TYR A 62 -3.99 -0.98 -2.92
N TYR A 63 -4.94 -0.55 -2.09
CA TYR A 63 -6.30 -0.23 -2.44
C TYR A 63 -6.60 1.23 -2.13
N ASP A 64 -6.91 2.01 -3.17
CA ASP A 64 -7.26 3.43 -3.06
C ASP A 64 -8.68 3.61 -2.50
N ALA A 65 -8.79 4.12 -1.28
CA ALA A 65 -10.06 4.25 -0.58
C ALA A 65 -10.94 5.39 -1.14
N GLY A 66 -10.36 6.39 -1.78
CA GLY A 66 -11.10 7.56 -2.25
C GLY A 66 -11.86 8.33 -1.15
N LYS A 67 -12.74 9.24 -1.58
CA LYS A 67 -13.41 10.21 -0.69
C LYS A 67 -14.63 9.65 0.06
N GLU A 68 -15.13 8.49 -0.35
CA GLU A 68 -16.39 7.90 0.17
C GLU A 68 -16.14 6.82 1.24
N PHE A 69 -14.90 6.69 1.71
CA PHE A 69 -14.51 5.69 2.70
C PHE A 69 -14.91 6.09 4.13
N ILE A 70 -16.21 6.04 4.40
CA ILE A 70 -16.82 6.52 5.63
C ILE A 70 -17.69 5.41 6.21
N GLY A 71 -17.29 4.88 7.37
CA GLY A 71 -18.07 3.94 8.16
C GLY A 71 -17.69 2.46 7.94
N ALA A 72 -17.96 1.64 8.96
CA ALA A 72 -17.59 0.22 9.01
C ALA A 72 -18.08 -0.59 7.80
N GLU A 73 -19.29 -0.30 7.30
CA GLU A 73 -19.85 -0.97 6.12
C GLU A 73 -18.98 -0.76 4.87
N LYS A 74 -18.44 0.45 4.67
CA LYS A 74 -17.50 0.73 3.58
C LYS A 74 -16.19 -0.02 3.79
N GLY A 75 -15.70 -0.08 5.02
CA GLY A 75 -14.53 -0.88 5.41
C GLY A 75 -14.65 -2.32 4.95
N LYS A 76 -15.77 -2.97 5.27
CA LYS A 76 -16.05 -4.34 4.84
C LYS A 76 -16.19 -4.46 3.32
N ALA A 77 -17.04 -3.65 2.69
CA ALA A 77 -17.29 -3.73 1.26
C ALA A 77 -16.02 -3.53 0.42
N TYR A 78 -15.11 -2.65 0.88
CA TYR A 78 -13.87 -2.37 0.17
C TYR A 78 -12.85 -3.49 0.37
N ALA A 79 -12.80 -4.11 1.55
CA ALA A 79 -11.97 -5.28 1.80
C ALA A 79 -12.44 -6.47 0.95
N ASP A 80 -13.75 -6.72 0.88
CA ASP A 80 -14.33 -7.78 0.05
C ASP A 80 -13.96 -7.60 -1.43
N HIS A 81 -14.03 -6.37 -1.95
CA HIS A 81 -13.60 -6.07 -3.32
C HIS A 81 -12.07 -6.23 -3.48
N PHE A 82 -11.26 -5.76 -2.54
CA PHE A 82 -9.81 -5.89 -2.62
C PHE A 82 -9.36 -7.36 -2.63
N LEU A 83 -9.99 -8.21 -1.80
CA LEU A 83 -9.78 -9.65 -1.79
C LEU A 83 -10.08 -10.30 -3.15
N GLN A 84 -11.13 -9.84 -3.85
CA GLN A 84 -11.43 -10.31 -5.21
C GLN A 84 -10.31 -9.95 -6.20
N LEU A 85 -9.76 -8.73 -6.12
CA LEU A 85 -8.65 -8.30 -6.98
C LEU A 85 -7.37 -9.12 -6.73
N MET A 86 -7.11 -9.45 -5.46
CA MET A 86 -5.94 -10.21 -5.01
C MET A 86 -6.07 -11.73 -5.18
N SER A 87 -7.26 -12.24 -5.52
CA SER A 87 -7.50 -13.67 -5.63
C SER A 87 -6.53 -14.36 -6.58
N GLY A 88 -5.98 -15.51 -6.15
CA GLY A 88 -5.01 -16.30 -6.89
C GLY A 88 -3.61 -15.70 -7.00
N LYS A 89 -3.30 -14.65 -6.22
CA LYS A 89 -2.00 -13.98 -6.22
C LYS A 89 -1.28 -14.17 -4.88
N GLN A 90 0.03 -13.99 -4.91
CA GLN A 90 0.90 -14.00 -3.75
C GLN A 90 1.61 -12.64 -3.63
N PHE A 91 1.96 -12.20 -2.43
CA PHE A 91 2.64 -10.93 -2.20
C PHE A 91 3.69 -11.06 -1.09
N GLU A 92 4.95 -10.71 -1.37
CA GLU A 92 6.07 -10.71 -0.43
C GLU A 92 6.15 -9.45 0.43
N TYR A 93 5.31 -8.46 0.14
CA TYR A 93 5.11 -7.24 0.94
C TYR A 93 3.65 -7.14 1.39
N PRO A 94 3.35 -6.32 2.43
CA PRO A 94 2.00 -6.17 2.93
C PRO A 94 1.03 -5.67 1.86
N VAL A 95 -0.26 -5.86 2.15
CA VAL A 95 -1.35 -5.29 1.36
C VAL A 95 -1.93 -4.09 2.10
N PHE A 96 -2.05 -2.95 1.42
CA PHE A 96 -2.30 -1.67 2.07
C PHE A 96 -3.65 -1.07 1.72
N LEU A 97 -4.30 -0.47 2.71
CA LEU A 97 -5.36 0.51 2.50
C LEU A 97 -4.74 1.90 2.35
N ASP A 98 -5.03 2.59 1.26
CA ASP A 98 -4.56 3.95 1.00
C ASP A 98 -5.64 4.98 1.38
N ILE A 99 -5.34 5.85 2.34
CA ILE A 99 -6.23 6.91 2.86
C ILE A 99 -5.59 8.28 2.70
N GLU A 100 -6.07 9.05 1.71
CA GLU A 100 -5.56 10.41 1.44
C GLU A 100 -6.63 11.50 1.42
N VAL A 101 -7.79 11.21 0.82
CA VAL A 101 -8.71 12.27 0.34
C VAL A 101 -10.07 12.31 1.02
N THR A 102 -10.34 11.42 1.98
CA THR A 102 -11.62 11.42 2.72
C THR A 102 -11.73 12.66 3.62
N PRO A 103 -12.88 13.37 3.67
CA PRO A 103 -13.00 14.61 4.43
C PRO A 103 -12.78 14.41 5.94
N ARG A 104 -11.88 15.21 6.53
CA ARG A 104 -11.43 15.08 7.93
C ARG A 104 -12.53 15.13 8.98
N GLN A 105 -13.68 15.74 8.70
CA GLN A 105 -14.80 15.73 9.65
C GLN A 105 -15.32 14.31 9.95
N TYR A 106 -15.01 13.35 9.07
CA TYR A 106 -15.40 11.94 9.25
C TYR A 106 -14.32 11.09 9.94
N LYS A 107 -13.29 11.68 10.56
CA LYS A 107 -12.17 10.99 11.22
C LYS A 107 -12.58 9.71 11.99
N LYS A 108 -13.63 9.79 12.82
CA LYS A 108 -14.15 8.63 13.57
C LYS A 108 -14.55 7.48 12.64
N TYR A 109 -15.36 7.79 11.63
CA TYR A 109 -15.89 6.83 10.67
C TYR A 109 -14.83 6.30 9.68
N ILE A 110 -13.85 7.14 9.31
CA ILE A 110 -12.68 6.69 8.53
C ILE A 110 -11.89 5.67 9.34
N THR A 111 -11.66 5.95 10.63
CA THR A 111 -10.96 5.02 11.53
C THR A 111 -11.73 3.71 11.70
N ASP A 112 -13.07 3.78 11.89
CA ASP A 112 -13.91 2.58 11.97
C ASP A 112 -13.80 1.73 10.71
N ALA A 113 -13.89 2.36 9.53
CA ALA A 113 -13.74 1.70 8.24
C ALA A 113 -12.36 1.06 8.07
N ALA A 114 -11.28 1.77 8.40
CA ALA A 114 -9.91 1.28 8.28
C ALA A 114 -9.64 0.06 9.16
N VAL A 115 -10.14 0.07 10.40
CA VAL A 115 -10.02 -1.07 11.33
C VAL A 115 -10.75 -2.29 10.77
N VAL A 116 -11.99 -2.13 10.31
CA VAL A 116 -12.76 -3.23 9.72
C VAL A 116 -12.06 -3.76 8.47
N PHE A 117 -11.64 -2.88 7.57
CA PHE A 117 -10.94 -3.27 6.35
C PHE A 117 -9.71 -4.14 6.63
N CYS A 118 -8.83 -3.68 7.53
CA CYS A 118 -7.61 -4.42 7.85
C CYS A 118 -7.91 -5.76 8.54
N ARG A 119 -8.92 -5.81 9.43
CA ARG A 119 -9.32 -7.06 10.11
C ARG A 119 -9.93 -8.08 9.16
N GLU A 120 -10.74 -7.66 8.19
CA GLU A 120 -11.26 -8.56 7.16
C GLU A 120 -10.11 -9.21 6.35
N LEU A 121 -9.07 -8.44 6.02
CA LEU A 121 -7.88 -8.96 5.34
C LEU A 121 -7.07 -9.92 6.21
N GLU A 122 -6.78 -9.55 7.46
CA GLU A 122 -6.06 -10.41 8.42
C GLU A 122 -6.79 -11.72 8.68
N ASN A 123 -8.13 -11.68 8.81
CA ASN A 123 -8.97 -12.87 8.96
C ASN A 123 -8.93 -13.81 7.74
N LYS A 124 -8.46 -13.31 6.59
CA LYS A 124 -8.23 -14.08 5.36
C LYS A 124 -6.75 -14.43 5.15
N GLY A 125 -5.90 -14.23 6.16
CA GLY A 125 -4.48 -14.58 6.11
C GLY A 125 -3.60 -13.55 5.41
N TYR A 126 -4.07 -12.32 5.22
CA TYR A 126 -3.25 -11.25 4.64
C TYR A 126 -2.56 -10.42 5.72
N PHE A 127 -1.30 -10.04 5.47
CA PHE A 127 -0.56 -9.08 6.26
C PHE A 127 -1.02 -7.67 5.89
N ALA A 128 -1.97 -7.13 6.64
CA ALA A 128 -2.62 -5.85 6.33
C ALA A 128 -1.83 -4.63 6.85
N GLY A 129 -1.89 -3.55 6.10
CA GLY A 129 -1.34 -2.26 6.49
C GLY A 129 -2.17 -1.07 6.02
N ILE A 130 -1.80 0.10 6.51
CA ILE A 130 -2.38 1.38 6.10
C ILE A 130 -1.26 2.26 5.54
N TYR A 131 -1.53 2.82 4.37
CA TYR A 131 -0.80 3.94 3.81
C TYR A 131 -1.58 5.24 4.08
N ALA A 132 -0.86 6.25 4.55
CA ALA A 132 -1.34 7.61 4.63
C ALA A 132 -0.17 8.59 4.82
N SER A 133 -0.40 9.88 4.56
CA SER A 133 0.59 10.90 4.93
C SER A 133 0.73 11.01 6.45
N ASP A 134 1.93 11.37 6.93
CA ASP A 134 2.22 11.50 8.37
C ASP A 134 1.26 12.46 9.09
N ILE A 135 0.84 13.54 8.41
CA ILE A 135 0.02 14.61 8.99
C ILE A 135 -1.40 14.62 8.43
N SER A 136 -1.58 14.93 7.15
CA SER A 136 -2.92 15.01 6.56
C SER A 136 -3.65 13.66 6.52
N GLY A 137 -2.93 12.55 6.67
CA GLY A 137 -3.49 11.19 6.75
C GLY A 137 -3.58 10.68 8.19
N PHE A 138 -2.47 10.19 8.73
CA PHE A 138 -2.44 9.55 10.05
C PHE A 138 -2.87 10.46 11.19
N LYS A 139 -2.40 11.72 11.24
CA LYS A 139 -2.77 12.65 12.32
C LYS A 139 -4.20 13.17 12.18
N GLU A 140 -4.58 13.57 10.97
CA GLU A 140 -5.83 14.29 10.73
C GLU A 140 -7.03 13.38 10.44
N LEU A 141 -6.84 12.23 9.80
CA LEU A 141 -7.93 11.33 9.37
C LEU A 141 -8.08 10.09 10.25
N LEU A 142 -7.07 9.73 11.04
CA LEU A 142 -7.06 8.48 11.81
C LEU A 142 -6.83 8.69 13.30
N SER A 143 -7.45 7.85 14.13
CA SER A 143 -7.06 7.70 15.53
C SER A 143 -5.90 6.72 15.62
N ILE A 144 -4.68 7.24 15.83
CA ILE A 144 -3.43 6.46 15.77
C ILE A 144 -3.43 5.21 16.65
N ASP A 145 -3.99 5.30 17.85
CA ASP A 145 -4.04 4.18 18.80
C ASP A 145 -4.89 3.02 18.29
N ARG A 146 -5.97 3.32 17.56
CA ARG A 146 -6.87 2.30 17.01
C ARG A 146 -6.27 1.56 15.81
N VAL A 147 -5.39 2.23 15.08
CA VAL A 147 -4.66 1.64 13.95
C VAL A 147 -3.23 1.22 14.32
N ALA A 148 -2.87 1.29 15.61
CA ALA A 148 -1.58 0.89 16.11
C ALA A 148 -1.22 -0.58 15.77
N PRO A 149 -2.14 -1.56 15.81
CA PRO A 149 -1.84 -2.96 15.49
C PRO A 149 -1.41 -3.21 14.03
N PHE A 150 -1.82 -2.36 13.08
CA PHE A 150 -1.58 -2.58 11.66
C PHE A 150 -0.24 -2.01 11.20
N CYS A 151 0.31 -2.60 10.13
CA CYS A 151 1.49 -2.09 9.46
C CYS A 151 1.26 -0.67 8.94
N LYS A 152 2.29 0.19 9.02
CA LYS A 152 2.19 1.60 8.58
C LYS A 152 3.21 1.88 7.49
N TRP A 153 2.70 2.32 6.36
CA TRP A 153 3.45 2.91 5.27
C TRP A 153 3.16 4.41 5.28
N VAL A 154 4.16 5.24 5.59
CA VAL A 154 3.94 6.65 5.91
C VAL A 154 4.55 7.53 4.83
N ALA A 155 3.76 8.43 4.25
CA ALA A 155 4.28 9.45 3.36
C ALA A 155 4.72 10.72 4.13
N ARG A 156 5.96 11.14 3.91
CA ARG A 156 6.47 12.44 4.39
C ARG A 156 7.63 12.88 3.49
N TYR A 157 7.42 13.96 2.74
CA TYR A 157 8.44 14.46 1.81
C TYR A 157 9.31 15.54 2.44
N GLY A 158 10.59 15.56 2.09
CA GLY A 158 11.59 16.53 2.56
C GLY A 158 12.08 16.34 4.00
N ASN A 159 11.31 15.66 4.85
CA ASN A 159 11.68 15.32 6.22
C ASN A 159 11.22 13.89 6.56
N LYS A 160 11.87 13.26 7.54
CA LYS A 160 11.37 11.97 8.08
C LYS A 160 10.02 12.16 8.79
N PRO A 161 9.15 11.12 8.80
CA PRO A 161 7.94 11.13 9.62
C PRO A 161 8.26 11.43 11.08
N SER A 162 7.47 12.30 11.69
CA SER A 162 7.67 12.73 13.08
C SER A 162 6.43 12.55 13.95
N TYR A 163 5.24 12.44 13.35
CA TYR A 163 4.03 12.11 14.09
C TYR A 163 3.90 10.60 14.29
N VAL A 164 3.94 9.82 13.21
CA VAL A 164 3.96 8.36 13.27
C VAL A 164 5.36 7.90 13.69
N ARG A 165 5.49 7.42 14.93
CA ARG A 165 6.78 7.02 15.50
C ARG A 165 7.24 5.61 15.09
N ASN A 166 6.29 4.72 14.82
CA ASN A 166 6.57 3.35 14.42
C ASN A 166 5.92 3.08 13.06
N TYR A 167 6.75 2.99 12.02
CA TYR A 167 6.35 2.70 10.65
C TYR A 167 7.33 1.73 10.02
N ALA A 168 6.83 0.90 9.10
CA ALA A 168 7.62 -0.13 8.44
C ALA A 168 8.15 0.32 7.08
N ILE A 169 7.45 1.26 6.44
CA ILE A 169 7.80 1.82 5.13
C ILE A 169 7.62 3.34 5.18
N TRP A 170 8.57 4.07 4.60
CA TRP A 170 8.52 5.51 4.42
C TRP A 170 8.56 5.87 2.94
N GLN A 171 7.49 6.48 2.44
CA GLN A 171 7.49 7.12 1.12
C GLN A 171 8.07 8.53 1.28
N TYR A 172 9.26 8.74 0.74
CA TYR A 172 10.08 9.92 1.04
C TYR A 172 10.09 10.97 -0.07
N THR A 173 9.64 10.62 -1.27
CA THR A 173 9.47 11.56 -2.39
C THR A 173 8.53 10.99 -3.44
N SER A 174 7.81 11.87 -4.12
CA SER A 174 7.01 11.56 -5.33
C SER A 174 7.68 11.96 -6.65
N LYS A 175 8.94 12.43 -6.56
CA LYS A 175 9.70 12.98 -7.68
C LYS A 175 10.93 12.13 -8.00
N GLY A 176 10.89 10.85 -7.69
CA GLY A 176 11.95 9.91 -7.97
C GLY A 176 12.16 9.70 -9.46
N THR A 177 13.29 9.07 -9.79
CA THR A 177 13.59 8.61 -11.15
C THR A 177 14.23 7.24 -11.04
N ILE A 178 13.63 6.25 -11.71
CA ILE A 178 14.11 4.87 -11.73
C ILE A 178 14.33 4.46 -13.20
N PRO A 179 15.52 3.94 -13.56
CA PRO A 179 15.73 3.36 -14.88
C PRO A 179 14.68 2.31 -15.22
N GLY A 180 14.01 2.48 -16.37
CA GLY A 180 12.92 1.61 -16.80
C GLY A 180 11.52 2.17 -16.55
N ILE A 181 11.40 3.35 -15.93
CA ILE A 181 10.15 4.08 -15.77
C ILE A 181 10.26 5.46 -16.42
N SER A 182 9.31 5.79 -17.28
CA SER A 182 9.16 7.13 -17.86
C SER A 182 8.42 8.04 -16.89
N GLY A 183 9.04 9.17 -16.56
CA GLY A 183 8.46 10.19 -15.67
C GLY A 183 8.77 9.98 -14.18
N PRO A 184 8.21 10.83 -13.32
CA PRO A 184 8.40 10.73 -11.87
C PRO A 184 7.76 9.45 -11.30
N VAL A 185 8.36 8.94 -10.24
CA VAL A 185 7.85 7.79 -9.48
C VAL A 185 8.06 8.03 -7.98
N ASP A 186 7.11 7.53 -7.19
CA ASP A 186 7.21 7.53 -5.74
C ASP A 186 8.33 6.59 -5.28
N LEU A 187 9.14 7.02 -4.31
CA LEU A 187 10.24 6.24 -3.76
C LEU A 187 10.01 5.95 -2.28
N ASP A 188 10.30 4.69 -1.93
CA ASP A 188 10.07 4.13 -0.61
C ASP A 188 11.34 3.57 0.01
N ILE A 189 11.38 3.62 1.34
CA ILE A 189 12.34 2.87 2.15
C ILE A 189 11.55 1.96 3.07
N SER A 190 11.77 0.65 2.96
CA SER A 190 11.31 -0.32 3.95
C SER A 190 12.41 -0.61 4.96
N TYR A 191 12.03 -0.68 6.24
CA TYR A 191 12.92 -1.00 7.36
C TYR A 191 12.84 -2.47 7.78
N ASN A 192 11.98 -3.26 7.13
CA ASN A 192 11.70 -4.64 7.47
C ASN A 192 12.00 -5.56 6.28
N ASN A 193 12.50 -6.77 6.58
CA ASN A 193 12.58 -7.84 5.58
C ASN A 193 11.22 -8.51 5.44
N PHE A 194 10.30 -7.87 4.73
CA PHE A 194 8.96 -8.39 4.48
C PHE A 194 8.94 -9.74 3.76
N PRO A 195 9.79 -10.03 2.75
CA PRO A 195 9.82 -11.34 2.13
C PRO A 195 10.06 -12.47 3.15
N LYS A 196 10.92 -12.25 4.14
CA LYS A 196 11.14 -13.22 5.23
C LYS A 196 9.93 -13.30 6.17
N ILE A 197 9.39 -12.16 6.60
CA ILE A 197 8.25 -12.09 7.53
C ILE A 197 7.02 -12.78 6.94
N ILE A 198 6.68 -12.45 5.70
CA ILE A 198 5.46 -12.93 5.05
C ILE A 198 5.55 -14.42 4.74
N LYS A 199 6.64 -14.88 4.12
CA LYS A 199 6.82 -16.30 3.80
C LYS A 199 6.95 -17.16 5.06
N GLY A 200 7.65 -16.67 6.07
CA GLY A 200 7.78 -17.38 7.35
C GLY A 200 6.50 -17.42 8.18
N GLY A 201 5.58 -16.47 7.94
CA GLY A 201 4.29 -16.40 8.61
C GLY A 201 3.11 -16.97 7.82
N HIS A 202 3.35 -17.51 6.62
CA HIS A 202 2.29 -18.01 5.72
C HIS A 202 1.18 -16.98 5.45
N PHE A 203 1.60 -15.73 5.21
CA PHE A 203 0.68 -14.64 4.88
C PHE A 203 0.55 -14.42 3.37
N ASN A 204 -0.48 -13.70 2.94
CA ASN A 204 -0.63 -13.20 1.57
C ASN A 204 -0.60 -14.32 0.50
N GLY A 205 -1.22 -15.46 0.79
CA GLY A 205 -1.29 -16.60 -0.12
C GLY A 205 -0.09 -17.55 -0.11
N TYR A 206 0.86 -17.37 0.80
CA TYR A 206 2.00 -18.28 1.06
C TYR A 206 1.72 -19.33 2.14
#